data_AF-A0A7K4B1S5-F1
#
_entry.id   AF-A0A7K4B1S5-F1
#
_cell.length_a   1.000
_cell.length_b   1.000
_cell.length_c   1.000
_cell.angle_alpha   90.00
_cell.angle_beta   90.00
_cell.angle_gamma   90.00
#
_symmetry.space_group_name_H-M   'P 1'
#
loop_
_entity.id
_entity.type
_entity.pdbx_description
1 polymer ?
#
loop_
_entity_poly.entity_id
_entity_poly.type
_entity_poly.pdbx_seq_one_letter_code
_entity_poly.pdbx_strand_id
1 'polypeptide(L)' 'MLIDSNIIIYAMQPQEEKIRTLIEENAPFVSVVSYVEVLGYHKLNDKEREHLEFFFKIAKMLPISQNVLDHAVKLRQIRM' A
#
# COMPACT_ATOMS: atom_id res chain seq x y z
N MET A 1 -12.46 1.13 -0.32
CA MET A 1 -11.60 -0.07 -0.45
C MET A 1 -10.25 0.22 0.21
N LEU A 2 -9.66 -0.74 0.91
CA LEU A 2 -8.28 -0.68 1.41
C LEU A 2 -7.43 -1.59 0.53
N ILE A 3 -6.33 -1.09 -0.02
CA ILE A 3 -5.43 -1.88 -0.88
C ILE A 3 -4.16 -2.27 -0.14
N ASP A 4 -3.60 -3.42 -0.52
CA ASP A 4 -2.35 -3.95 0.02
C ASP A 4 -1.13 -3.50 -0.78
N SER A 5 0.04 -3.86 -0.27
CA SER A 5 1.35 -3.57 -0.87
C SER A 5 1.52 -4.20 -2.26
N ASN A 6 0.95 -5.38 -2.50
CA ASN A 6 1.06 -6.06 -3.79
C ASN A 6 0.28 -5.31 -4.87
N ILE A 7 -0.95 -4.86 -4.59
CA ILE A 7 -1.74 -4.06 -5.53
C ILE A 7 -1.00 -2.77 -5.91
N ILE A 8 -0.34 -2.13 -4.94
CA ILE A 8 0.49 -0.94 -5.19
C ILE A 8 1.67 -1.28 -6.11
N ILE A 9 2.39 -2.37 -5.83
CA ILE A 9 3.53 -2.81 -6.65
C ILE A 9 3.10 -3.14 -8.09
N TYR A 10 1.97 -3.85 -8.26
CA TYR A 10 1.45 -4.17 -9.59
C TYR A 10 1.01 -2.92 -10.34
N ALA A 11 0.35 -1.96 -9.68
CA ALA A 11 -0.08 -0.71 -10.31
C ALA A 11 1.08 0.10 -10.93
N MET A 12 2.30 -0.05 -10.39
CA MET A 12 3.51 0.60 -10.91
C MET A 12 4.06 -0.05 -12.19
N GLN A 13 3.60 -1.25 -12.54
CA GLN A 13 4.04 -1.92 -13.77
C GLN A 13 3.32 -1.32 -14.98
N PRO A 14 4.04 -0.93 -16.05
CA PRO A 14 3.43 -0.26 -17.21
C PRO A 14 2.25 -1.03 -17.82
N GLN A 15 2.33 -2.37 -17.85
CA GLN A 15 1.31 -3.25 -18.41
C GLN A 15 0.00 -3.32 -17.61
N GLU A 16 -0.02 -2.92 -16.34
CA GLU A 16 -1.17 -3.07 -15.44
C GLU A 16 -2.11 -1.86 -15.47
N GLU A 17 -2.55 -1.46 -16.67
CA GLU A 17 -3.46 -0.32 -16.85
C GLU A 17 -4.79 -0.50 -16.09
N LYS A 18 -5.35 -1.71 -16.13
CA LYS A 18 -6.60 -2.04 -15.44
C LYS A 18 -6.54 -1.80 -13.94
N ILE A 19 -5.39 -2.07 -13.31
CA ILE A 19 -5.21 -1.86 -11.87
C ILE A 19 -5.16 -0.36 -11.58
N ARG A 20 -4.48 0.43 -12.40
CA ARG A 20 -4.45 1.90 -12.26
C ARG A 20 -5.84 2.50 -12.40
N THR A 21 -6.61 2.10 -13.41
CA THR A 21 -8.01 2.55 -13.60
C THR A 21 -8.87 2.20 -12.40
N LEU A 22 -8.75 0.97 -11.87
CA LEU A 22 -9.49 0.56 -10.67
C LEU A 22 -9.15 1.43 -9.45
N ILE A 23 -7.86 1.77 -9.25
CA ILE A 23 -7.42 2.65 -8.16
C ILE A 23 -7.97 4.06 -8.34
N GLU A 24 -7.92 4.61 -9.55
CA GLU A 24 -8.43 5.95 -9.86
C GLU A 24 -9.94 6.05 -9.61
N GLU A 25 -10.71 5.07 -10.10
CA GLU A 25 -12.18 5.06 -9.95
C GLU A 25 -12.63 4.90 -8.50
N ASN A 26 -11.91 4.11 -7.70
CA ASN A 26 -12.33 3.74 -6.35
C ASN A 26 -11.66 4.58 -5.25
N ALA A 27 -10.67 5.40 -5.59
CA ALA A 27 -9.87 6.24 -4.69
C ALA A 27 -9.57 5.55 -3.34
N PRO A 28 -8.91 4.38 -3.35
CA PRO A 28 -8.77 3.54 -2.17
C PRO A 28 -7.91 4.20 -1.09
N PHE A 29 -8.08 3.70 0.12
CA PHE A 29 -7.19 3.99 1.23
C PHE A 29 -5.98 3.07 1.20
N VAL A 30 -4.87 3.53 1.78
CA VAL A 30 -3.63 2.75 1.93
C VAL A 30 -3.19 2.78 3.39
N SER A 31 -2.74 1.64 3.92
CA SER A 31 -2.18 1.58 5.28
C SER A 31 -0.76 2.14 5.33
N VAL A 32 -0.38 2.83 6.41
CA VAL A 32 1.02 3.18 6.68
C VAL A 32 1.94 1.96 6.79
N VAL A 33 1.40 0.77 7.05
CA VAL A 33 2.17 -0.49 7.00
C VAL A 33 2.63 -0.77 5.56
N SER A 34 1.72 -0.66 4.59
CA SER A 34 2.05 -0.85 3.18
C SER A 34 3.03 0.21 2.65
N TYR A 35 2.95 1.44 3.17
CA TYR A 35 3.96 2.47 2.91
C TYR A 35 5.38 2.01 3.31
N VAL A 36 5.53 1.50 4.54
CA VAL A 36 6.81 1.00 5.05
C VAL A 36 7.29 -0.21 4.25
N GLU A 37 6.41 -1.16 3.94
CA GLU A 37 6.77 -2.36 3.17
C GLU A 37 7.24 -2.02 1.75
N VAL A 38 6.51 -1.14 1.07
CA VAL A 38 6.77 -0.81 -0.34
C VAL A 38 8.02 0.06 -0.47
N LEU A 39 8.12 1.19 0.25
CA LEU A 39 9.31 2.05 0.18
C LEU A 39 10.52 1.49 0.93
N GLY A 40 10.30 0.59 1.89
CA GLY A 40 11.37 -0.10 2.62
C GLY A 40 12.05 -1.21 1.82
N TYR A 41 11.55 -1.55 0.63
CA TYR A 41 12.19 -2.55 -0.22
C TYR A 41 13.56 -2.08 -0.72
N HIS A 42 14.61 -2.72 -0.21
CA HIS A 42 16.00 -2.30 -0.40
C HIS A 42 16.52 -2.37 -1.85
N LYS A 43 15.77 -2.96 -2.80
CA LYS A 43 16.18 -3.07 -4.20
C LYS A 43 15.44 -2.13 -5.15
N LEU A 44 14.66 -1.18 -4.63
CA LEU A 44 14.08 -0.14 -5.47
C LEU A 44 15.18 0.68 -6.14
N ASN A 45 15.09 0.85 -7.45
CA ASN A 45 15.89 1.85 -8.14
C ASN A 45 15.29 3.26 -7.92
N ASP A 46 16.06 4.29 -8.28
CA ASP A 46 15.67 5.69 -8.01
C ASP A 46 14.35 6.09 -8.67
N LYS A 47 14.07 5.59 -9.88
CA LYS A 47 12.82 5.88 -10.59
C LYS A 47 11.62 5.20 -9.95
N GLU A 48 11.77 3.95 -9.53
CA GLU A 48 10.71 3.23 -8.83
C GLU A 48 10.39 3.91 -7.50
N ARG A 49 11.41 4.33 -6.76
CA ARG A 49 11.26 5.09 -5.52
C ARG A 49 10.50 6.38 -5.76
N GLU A 50 10.91 7.20 -6.73
CA GLU A 50 10.26 8.47 -7.04
C GLU A 50 8.78 8.29 -7.41
N HIS A 51 8.46 7.30 -8.25
CA HIS A 51 7.07 6.97 -8.59
C HIS A 51 6.24 6.57 -7.38
N LEU A 52 6.79 5.71 -6.50
CA LEU A 52 6.10 5.28 -5.29
C LEU A 52 5.92 6.44 -4.30
N GLU A 53 6.93 7.28 -4.10
CA GLU A 53 6.83 8.48 -3.25
C GLU A 53 5.74 9.43 -3.77
N PHE A 54 5.67 9.63 -5.09
CA PHE A 54 4.60 10.42 -5.71
C PHE A 54 3.23 9.80 -5.47
N PHE A 55 3.08 8.49 -5.65
CA PHE A 55 1.85 7.76 -5.36
C PHE A 55 1.40 7.95 -3.89
N PHE A 56 2.31 7.78 -2.93
CA PHE A 56 1.95 7.92 -1.51
C PHE A 56 1.65 9.37 -1.10
N LYS A 57 2.17 10.37 -1.83
CA LYS A 57 1.84 11.78 -1.61
C LYS A 57 0.38 12.10 -1.97
N ILE A 58 -0.18 11.40 -2.96
CA ILE A 58 -1.57 11.62 -3.41
C ILE A 58 -2.57 10.63 -2.78
N ALA A 59 -2.10 9.47 -2.32
CA ALA A 59 -2.93 8.44 -1.73
C ALA A 59 -3.51 8.86 -0.36
N LYS A 60 -4.74 8.40 -0.06
CA LYS A 60 -5.34 8.59 1.26
C LYS A 60 -4.76 7.57 2.25
N MET A 61 -3.75 7.99 3.00
CA MET A 61 -3.09 7.12 3.99
C MET A 61 -3.87 7.04 5.30
N LEU A 62 -4.02 5.81 5.81
CA LEU A 62 -4.60 5.53 7.12
C LEU A 62 -3.47 5.25 8.13
N PRO A 63 -3.35 6.06 9.19
CA PRO A 63 -2.39 5.80 10.25
C PRO A 63 -2.79 4.55 11.04
N ILE A 64 -1.80 3.91 11.64
CA ILE A 64 -2.04 2.80 12.54
C ILE A 64 -2.32 3.33 13.94
N SER A 65 -3.47 2.97 14.50
CA SER A 65 -3.84 3.28 15.88
C SER A 65 -3.60 2.08 16.80
N GLN A 66 -3.52 2.33 18.11
CA GLN A 66 -3.38 1.24 19.08
C GLN A 66 -4.52 0.23 18.98
N ASN A 67 -5.76 0.69 18.73
CA ASN A 67 -6.91 -0.21 18.58
C ASN A 67 -6.76 -1.13 17.36
N VAL A 68 -6.23 -0.63 16.24
CA VAL A 68 -5.96 -1.46 15.04
C VAL A 68 -4.88 -2.50 15.35
N LEU A 69 -3.83 -2.11 16.07
CA LEU A 69 -2.77 -3.04 16.52
C LEU A 69 -3.32 -4.15 17.41
N ASP A 70 -4.11 -3.80 18.43
CA ASP A 70 -4.68 -4.77 19.37
C ASP A 70 -5.57 -5.79 18.63
N HIS A 71 -6.34 -5.34 17.64
CA HIS A 71 -7.13 -6.23 16.78
C HIS A 71 -6.25 -7.11 15.89
N ALA A 72 -5.20 -6.53 15.28
CA ALA A 72 -4.27 -7.30 14.44
C ALA A 72 -3.58 -8.42 15.23
N VAL A 73 -3.19 -8.15 16.49
CA VAL A 73 -2.60 -9.16 17.40
C VAL A 73 -3.60 -10.29 17.66
N LYS A 74 -4.85 -9.98 18.01
CA LYS A 74 -5.90 -10.99 18.23
C LYS A 74 -6.14 -11.85 16.98
N LEU A 75 -6.21 -11.22 15.82
CA LEU A 75 -6.39 -11.93 14.54
C LEU A 75 -5.23 -12.88 14.25
N ARG A 76 -3.99 -12.48 14.57
CA ARG A 76 -2.80 -13.34 14.40
C ARG A 76 -2.84 -14.56 15.32
N GLN A 77 -3.32 -14.40 16.55
CA GLN A 77 -3.44 -15.50 17.52
C GLN A 77 -4.50 -16.54 17.10
N ILE A 78 -5.58 -16.10 16.45
CA ILE A 78 -6.67 -16.98 16.01
C ILE A 78 -6.29 -17.78 14.74
N ARG A 79 -5.39 -17.25 13.91
CA ARG A 79 -5.00 -17.84 12.62
C ARG A 79 -3.65 -18.56 12.65
N MET A 80 -3.23 -19.11 13.79
CA MET A 80 -2.11 -20.06 13.85
C MET A 80 -2.51 -21.42 13.29
#